data_AF-A0A7J5E9M0-F1
#
_entry.id   AF-A0A7J5E9M0-F1
#
_cell.length_a   1.000
_cell.length_b   1.000
_cell.length_c   1.000
_cell.angle_alpha   90.00
_cell.angle_beta   90.00
_cell.angle_gamma   90.00
#
_symmetry.space_group_name_H-M   'P 1'
#
loop_
_entity.id
_entity.type
_entity.pdbx_description
1 polymer ?
#
loop_
_entity_poly.entity_id
_entity_poly.type
_entity_poly.pdbx_seq_one_letter_code
_entity_poly.pdbx_strand_id
1 'polypeptide(L)'
;LKSSSLTTLLHMEPSPRALKLVPQLLLPLYGWKHEKAGIEYPENEMSFRQTISAAGRSDRGFTVKIDKKEKKVLISFDSTHVASKHSIWLSEVEKRIGLTELNPQPYWGFDDLFHKAGTKLINCFFVQASVKKEKGIEYFKYDKILMLQKFSIDKFLDALNNNDVLVDFDARTGHNHGTKFRLRQNKLPSLYETVTEL
;
A
#
# COMPACT_ATOMS: atom_id res chain seq x y z
N LEU A 1 0.13 11.59 -20.31
CA LEU A 1 -0.24 11.24 -18.92
C LEU A 1 1.03 11.21 -18.06
N LYS A 2 1.34 12.27 -17.32
CA LYS A 2 2.46 12.31 -16.36
C LYS A 2 1.89 12.62 -14.97
N SER A 3 1.32 11.61 -14.31
CA SER A 3 0.99 11.71 -12.88
C SER A 3 1.80 10.65 -12.15
N SER A 4 2.49 11.04 -11.07
CA SER A 4 3.15 10.10 -10.18
C SER A 4 2.17 9.45 -9.19
N SER A 5 0.89 9.83 -9.21
CA SER A 5 -0.12 9.32 -8.27
C SER A 5 -0.44 7.85 -8.52
N LEU A 6 -0.50 7.08 -7.42
CA LEU A 6 -0.91 5.68 -7.46
C LEU A 6 -2.44 5.56 -7.44
N THR A 7 -2.97 4.64 -8.22
CA THR A 7 -4.39 4.29 -8.23
C THR A 7 -4.70 3.33 -7.08
N THR A 8 -5.63 3.69 -6.19
CA THR A 8 -6.05 2.79 -5.11
C THR A 8 -6.97 1.69 -5.65
N LEU A 9 -6.53 0.44 -5.59
CA LEU A 9 -7.32 -0.72 -6.01
C LEU A 9 -8.36 -1.09 -4.95
N LEU A 10 -7.90 -1.35 -3.72
CA LEU A 10 -8.75 -1.78 -2.62
C LEU A 10 -8.17 -1.37 -1.26
N HIS A 11 -9.03 -1.36 -0.24
CA HIS A 11 -8.67 -1.17 1.16
C HIS A 11 -8.87 -2.49 1.90
N MET A 12 -7.84 -2.92 2.63
CA MET A 12 -7.86 -4.17 3.39
C MET A 12 -6.76 -4.18 4.46
N GLU A 13 -7.12 -4.02 5.74
CA GLU A 13 -6.16 -4.25 6.84
C GLU A 13 -5.69 -5.71 6.87
N PRO A 14 -4.44 -5.93 7.30
CA PRO A 14 -3.86 -7.26 7.42
C PRO A 14 -4.54 -8.08 8.52
N SER A 15 -4.50 -9.39 8.33
CA SER A 15 -4.79 -10.40 9.33
C SER A 15 -3.62 -10.57 10.32
N PRO A 16 -3.90 -11.04 11.55
CA PRO A 16 -5.23 -11.31 12.10
C PRO A 16 -6.04 -10.05 12.41
N ARG A 17 -7.26 -9.96 11.87
CA ARG A 17 -8.10 -8.75 11.92
C ARG A 17 -8.49 -8.33 13.34
N ALA A 18 -8.66 -9.30 14.24
CA ALA A 18 -9.03 -9.06 15.63
C ALA A 18 -7.98 -8.26 16.40
N LEU A 19 -6.69 -8.40 16.02
CA LEU A 19 -5.58 -7.74 16.69
C LEU A 19 -5.35 -6.29 16.25
N LYS A 20 -6.08 -5.82 15.22
CA LYS A 20 -5.97 -4.45 14.69
C LYS A 20 -4.50 -4.00 14.57
N LEU A 21 -3.69 -4.81 13.86
CA LEU A 21 -2.23 -4.69 13.85
C LEU A 21 -1.71 -3.29 13.49
N VAL A 22 -2.38 -2.57 12.58
CA VAL A 22 -1.94 -1.23 12.21
C VAL A 22 -2.04 -0.25 13.38
N PRO A 23 -3.22 0.01 13.99
CA PRO A 23 -3.31 0.94 15.10
C PRO A 23 -2.78 0.41 16.44
N GLN A 24 -2.67 -0.92 16.63
CA GLN A 24 -2.26 -1.50 17.93
C GLN A 24 -0.81 -1.98 17.97
N LEU A 25 -0.17 -2.25 16.83
CA LEU A 25 1.22 -2.72 16.76
C LEU A 25 2.11 -1.77 15.94
N LEU A 26 1.79 -1.58 14.66
CA LEU A 26 2.66 -0.85 13.73
C LEU A 26 2.76 0.63 14.07
N LEU A 27 1.63 1.32 14.25
CA LEU A 27 1.62 2.74 14.61
C LEU A 27 2.31 3.03 15.95
N PRO A 28 1.95 2.39 17.08
CA PRO A 28 2.54 2.73 18.37
C PRO A 28 4.01 2.30 18.49
N LEU A 29 4.40 1.16 17.90
CA LEU A 29 5.72 0.58 18.15
C LEU A 29 6.73 0.91 17.03
N TYR A 30 6.26 1.04 15.79
CA TYR A 30 7.11 1.32 14.62
C TYR A 30 6.85 2.70 14.00
N GLY A 31 5.85 3.45 14.46
CA GLY A 31 5.59 4.81 14.00
C GLY A 31 6.64 5.83 14.45
N TRP A 32 6.57 7.02 13.87
CA TRP A 32 7.40 8.18 14.19
C TRP A 32 6.53 9.41 14.40
N LYS A 33 7.10 10.47 15.01
CA LYS A 33 6.39 11.74 15.22
C LYS A 33 5.85 12.29 13.89
N HIS A 34 4.58 12.68 13.87
CA HIS A 34 3.97 13.29 12.70
C HIS A 34 4.61 14.65 12.41
N GLU A 35 4.84 15.00 11.13
CA GLU A 35 5.53 16.25 10.74
C GLU A 35 4.83 17.52 11.26
N LYS A 36 3.51 17.46 11.38
CA LYS A 36 2.64 18.53 11.93
C LYS A 36 2.27 18.37 13.42
N ALA A 37 2.93 17.47 14.16
CA ALA A 37 2.70 17.30 15.59
C ALA A 37 3.18 18.52 16.37
N GLY A 38 2.32 19.08 17.21
CA GLY A 38 2.52 20.37 17.90
C GLY A 38 2.20 21.60 17.04
N ILE A 39 1.72 21.41 15.80
CA ILE A 39 1.32 22.49 14.88
C ILE A 39 -0.18 22.39 14.58
N GLU A 40 -0.59 21.40 13.78
CA GLU A 40 -1.99 21.13 13.44
C GLU A 40 -2.58 20.01 14.33
N TYR A 41 -1.74 19.18 14.92
CA TYR A 41 -2.11 18.06 15.77
C TYR A 41 -1.43 18.17 17.15
N PRO A 42 -1.89 17.42 18.17
CA PRO A 42 -1.21 17.35 19.46
C PRO A 42 0.28 16.99 19.34
N GLU A 43 1.09 17.37 20.34
CA GLU A 43 2.55 17.13 20.31
C GLU A 43 2.93 15.64 20.22
N ASN A 44 2.06 14.76 20.72
CA ASN A 44 2.21 13.31 20.70
C ASN A 44 1.57 12.64 19.46
N GLU A 45 1.23 13.40 18.42
CA GLU A 45 0.74 12.82 17.16
C GLU A 45 1.83 11.98 16.50
N MET A 46 1.51 10.71 16.25
CA MET A 46 2.37 9.72 15.63
C MET A 46 1.86 9.39 14.22
N SER A 47 2.75 8.88 13.38
CA SER A 47 2.49 8.52 12.00
C SER A 47 3.15 7.18 11.69
N PHE A 48 2.40 6.30 11.05
CA PHE A 48 2.93 5.13 10.36
C PHE A 48 2.37 5.16 8.94
N ARG A 49 3.01 6.01 8.13
CA ARG A 49 2.64 6.24 6.74
C ARG A 49 3.79 5.87 5.82
N GLN A 50 3.61 4.81 5.05
CA GLN A 50 4.63 4.33 4.14
C GLN A 50 4.01 3.47 3.05
N THR A 51 4.52 3.67 1.83
CA THR A 51 4.28 2.78 0.71
C THR A 51 5.40 1.74 0.63
N ILE A 52 5.05 0.46 0.71
CA ILE A 52 5.97 -0.68 0.79
C ILE A 52 5.87 -1.49 -0.50
N SER A 53 7.03 -1.88 -1.03
CA SER A 53 7.18 -2.69 -2.24
C SER A 53 7.59 -4.13 -1.91
N ALA A 54 7.39 -5.06 -2.84
CA ALA A 54 8.01 -6.40 -2.78
C ALA A 54 9.39 -6.45 -3.46
N ALA A 55 9.73 -5.45 -4.28
CA ALA A 55 11.00 -5.44 -5.02
C ALA A 55 12.22 -5.04 -4.18
N GLY A 56 12.00 -4.60 -2.94
CA GLY A 56 13.06 -4.22 -2.01
C GLY A 56 12.52 -3.63 -0.73
N ARG A 57 13.40 -3.51 0.27
CA ARG A 57 13.08 -2.88 1.55
C ARG A 57 13.02 -1.36 1.42
N SER A 58 12.10 -0.75 2.15
CA SER A 58 12.07 0.69 2.36
C SER A 58 13.29 1.15 3.17
N ASP A 59 13.52 2.46 3.22
CA ASP A 59 14.59 3.02 4.04
C ASP A 59 14.38 2.79 5.55
N ARG A 60 13.19 2.38 5.97
CA ARG A 60 12.86 1.92 7.32
C ARG A 60 12.86 0.39 7.47
N GLY A 61 13.45 -0.34 6.52
CA GLY A 61 13.66 -1.79 6.62
C GLY A 61 12.43 -2.66 6.33
N PHE A 62 11.31 -2.09 5.86
CA PHE A 62 10.10 -2.86 5.59
C PHE A 62 10.01 -3.32 4.13
N THR A 63 9.54 -4.54 3.88
CA THR A 63 9.22 -5.05 2.53
C THR A 63 7.94 -5.88 2.55
N VAL A 64 7.28 -5.97 1.41
CA VAL A 64 6.29 -7.02 1.15
C VAL A 64 7.05 -8.31 0.81
N LYS A 65 6.57 -9.46 1.30
CA LYS A 65 6.99 -10.79 0.84
C LYS A 65 5.77 -11.56 0.37
N ILE A 66 5.95 -12.35 -0.68
CA ILE A 66 4.91 -13.24 -1.21
C ILE A 66 5.34 -14.66 -0.88
N ASP A 67 4.63 -15.27 0.06
CA ASP A 67 4.83 -16.65 0.46
C ASP A 67 3.87 -17.53 -0.32
N LYS A 68 4.37 -18.14 -1.41
CA LYS A 68 3.58 -19.03 -2.27
C LYS A 68 3.24 -20.34 -1.58
N LYS A 69 4.04 -20.79 -0.62
CA LYS A 69 3.83 -22.06 0.09
C LYS A 69 2.64 -21.93 1.03
N GLU A 70 2.64 -20.88 1.85
CA GLU A 70 1.55 -20.58 2.80
C GLU A 70 0.43 -19.73 2.18
N LYS A 71 0.50 -19.47 0.87
CA LYS A 71 -0.46 -18.68 0.09
C LYS A 71 -0.84 -17.34 0.75
N LYS A 72 0.16 -16.55 1.12
CA LYS A 72 -0.04 -15.25 1.77
C LYS A 72 0.93 -14.19 1.29
N VAL A 73 0.46 -12.94 1.27
CA VAL A 73 1.28 -11.74 1.17
C VAL A 73 1.51 -11.22 2.58
N LEU A 74 2.75 -10.94 2.97
CA LEU A 74 3.08 -10.52 4.34
C LEU A 74 4.03 -9.33 4.36
N ILE A 75 4.07 -8.63 5.50
CA ILE A 75 5.03 -7.55 5.75
C ILE A 75 6.20 -8.08 6.56
N SER A 76 7.42 -7.82 6.10
CA SER A 76 8.65 -8.17 6.81
C SER A 76 9.41 -6.91 7.19
N PHE A 77 9.91 -6.87 8.42
CA PHE A 77 10.82 -5.87 8.96
C PHE A 77 12.21 -6.46 9.20
N ASP A 78 13.23 -5.67 8.92
CA ASP A 78 14.62 -6.03 9.19
C ASP A 78 15.42 -4.77 9.51
N SER A 79 15.84 -4.70 10.77
CA SER A 79 16.56 -3.57 11.34
C SER A 79 17.92 -3.34 10.66
N THR A 80 18.54 -4.38 10.10
CA THR A 80 19.85 -4.28 9.43
C THR A 80 19.79 -3.52 8.10
N HIS A 81 18.58 -3.34 7.55
CA HIS A 81 18.34 -2.63 6.29
C HIS A 81 17.78 -1.21 6.51
N VAL A 82 17.74 -0.74 7.76
CA VAL A 82 17.30 0.62 8.07
C VAL A 82 18.41 1.59 7.71
N ALA A 83 18.08 2.61 6.90
CA ALA A 83 19.02 3.63 6.49
C ALA A 83 19.52 4.44 7.69
N SER A 84 20.81 4.80 7.69
CA SER A 84 21.47 5.50 8.80
C SER A 84 20.78 6.79 9.26
N LYS A 85 20.10 7.50 8.35
CA LYS A 85 19.30 8.70 8.65
C LYS A 85 18.13 8.44 9.63
N HIS A 86 17.71 7.18 9.79
CA HIS A 86 16.64 6.77 10.70
C HIS A 86 17.18 6.13 11.98
N SER A 87 18.46 6.33 12.33
CA SER A 87 19.09 5.75 13.53
C SER A 87 18.39 6.11 14.83
N ILE A 88 17.92 7.35 14.97
CA ILE A 88 17.15 7.82 16.15
C ILE A 88 15.84 7.02 16.26
N TRP A 89 15.09 6.95 15.16
CA TRP A 89 13.86 6.16 15.10
C TRP A 89 14.12 4.68 15.40
N LEU A 90 15.19 4.10 14.86
CA LEU A 90 15.54 2.70 15.10
C LEU A 90 15.84 2.43 16.58
N SER A 91 16.56 3.33 17.26
CA SER A 91 16.80 3.21 18.69
C SER A 91 15.51 3.33 19.52
N GLU A 92 14.54 4.13 19.09
CA GLU A 92 13.23 4.17 19.72
C GLU A 92 12.45 2.86 19.51
N VAL A 93 12.49 2.28 18.30
CA VAL A 93 11.87 0.98 18.00
C VAL A 93 12.49 -0.12 18.88
N GLU A 94 13.83 -0.14 18.99
CA GLU A 94 14.55 -1.08 19.85
C GLU A 94 14.07 -1.01 21.30
N LYS A 95 13.90 0.20 21.85
CA LYS A 95 13.39 0.41 23.21
C LYS A 95 11.92 0.00 23.38
N ARG A 96 11.09 0.12 22.33
CA ARG A 96 9.64 -0.16 22.37
C ARG A 96 9.33 -1.65 22.22
N ILE A 97 10.00 -2.34 21.31
CA ILE A 97 9.68 -3.74 20.94
C ILE A 97 10.90 -4.59 20.56
N GLY A 98 12.12 -4.03 20.60
CA GLY A 98 13.31 -4.69 20.09
C GLY A 98 13.44 -4.60 18.56
N LEU A 99 14.46 -5.26 18.02
CA LEU A 99 14.86 -5.17 16.60
C LEU A 99 14.67 -6.47 15.82
N THR A 100 13.85 -7.38 16.34
CA THR A 100 13.48 -8.64 15.69
C THR A 100 12.43 -8.43 14.60
N GLU A 101 12.17 -9.47 13.80
CA GLU A 101 11.06 -9.51 12.85
C GLU A 101 9.70 -9.27 13.55
N LEU A 102 8.69 -8.83 12.78
CA LEU A 102 7.35 -8.53 13.28
C LEU A 102 6.68 -9.78 13.88
N ASN A 103 6.21 -9.66 15.12
CA ASN A 103 5.47 -10.72 15.80
C ASN A 103 4.25 -10.14 16.57
N PRO A 104 3.01 -10.45 16.16
CA PRO A 104 2.64 -11.23 14.98
C PRO A 104 2.95 -10.50 13.68
N GLN A 105 3.21 -11.26 12.62
CA GLN A 105 3.50 -10.69 11.30
C GLN A 105 2.20 -10.35 10.55
N PRO A 106 2.00 -9.09 10.11
CA PRO A 106 0.83 -8.72 9.32
C PRO A 106 0.82 -9.44 7.97
N TYR A 107 -0.30 -10.05 7.60
CA TYR A 107 -0.44 -10.77 6.33
C TYR A 107 -1.83 -10.67 5.71
N TRP A 108 -1.95 -11.09 4.45
CA TRP A 108 -3.20 -11.31 3.74
C TRP A 108 -3.15 -12.65 3.03
N GLY A 109 -4.13 -13.52 3.25
CA GLY A 109 -4.26 -14.75 2.48
C GLY A 109 -4.58 -14.45 1.01
N PHE A 110 -4.11 -15.28 0.09
CA PHE A 110 -4.39 -15.12 -1.34
C PHE A 110 -5.89 -15.19 -1.62
N ASP A 111 -6.60 -16.11 -0.98
CA ASP A 111 -8.04 -16.27 -1.16
C ASP A 111 -8.80 -15.04 -0.63
N ASP A 112 -8.42 -14.51 0.53
CA ASP A 112 -9.02 -13.29 1.08
C ASP A 112 -8.80 -12.08 0.14
N LEU A 113 -7.57 -11.93 -0.38
CA LEU A 113 -7.24 -10.89 -1.36
C LEU A 113 -8.07 -11.05 -2.63
N PHE A 114 -8.18 -12.27 -3.14
CA PHE A 114 -8.93 -12.55 -4.36
C PHE A 114 -10.43 -12.31 -4.16
N HIS A 115 -11.02 -12.74 -3.05
CA HIS A 115 -12.42 -12.46 -2.75
C HIS A 115 -12.68 -10.95 -2.64
N LYS A 116 -11.78 -10.21 -2.00
CA LYS A 116 -11.91 -8.75 -1.84
C LYS A 116 -11.73 -8.01 -3.17
N ALA A 117 -10.72 -8.37 -3.94
CA ALA A 117 -10.43 -7.76 -5.24
C ALA A 117 -11.48 -8.15 -6.27
N GLY A 118 -11.79 -9.45 -6.38
CA GLY A 118 -12.76 -10.02 -7.32
C GLY A 118 -14.15 -9.42 -7.19
N THR A 119 -14.66 -9.22 -5.96
CA THR A 119 -15.97 -8.57 -5.78
C THR A 119 -16.04 -7.15 -6.36
N LYS A 120 -14.93 -6.41 -6.37
CA LYS A 120 -14.89 -5.01 -6.81
C LYS A 120 -14.38 -4.84 -8.25
N LEU A 121 -13.45 -5.69 -8.68
CA LEU A 121 -12.61 -5.48 -9.86
C LEU A 121 -12.80 -6.55 -10.93
N ILE A 122 -13.69 -7.54 -10.76
CA ILE A 122 -13.83 -8.67 -11.71
C ILE A 122 -13.84 -8.25 -13.18
N ASN A 123 -14.63 -7.24 -13.53
CA ASN A 123 -14.67 -6.57 -14.82
C ASN A 123 -14.85 -5.06 -14.57
N CYS A 124 -14.21 -4.20 -15.37
CA CYS A 124 -14.43 -2.76 -15.27
C CYS A 124 -14.16 -2.02 -16.60
N PHE A 125 -14.68 -0.80 -16.70
CA PHE A 125 -14.25 0.16 -17.71
C PHE A 125 -13.18 1.08 -17.11
N PHE A 126 -12.03 1.18 -17.77
CA PHE A 126 -10.98 2.10 -17.41
C PHE A 126 -10.93 3.25 -18.42
N VAL A 127 -11.32 4.44 -17.97
CA VAL A 127 -11.39 5.65 -18.80
C VAL A 127 -10.19 6.54 -18.50
N GLN A 128 -9.44 6.91 -19.54
CA GLN A 128 -8.34 7.87 -19.43
C GLN A 128 -8.77 9.22 -19.98
N ALA A 129 -8.44 10.28 -19.24
CA ALA A 129 -8.70 11.65 -19.65
C ALA A 129 -7.39 12.45 -19.77
N SER A 130 -7.27 13.28 -20.80
CA SER A 130 -6.32 14.39 -20.83
C SER A 130 -6.89 15.59 -20.07
N VAL A 131 -6.00 16.33 -19.41
CA VAL A 131 -6.36 17.45 -18.53
C VAL A 131 -5.75 18.73 -19.09
N LYS A 132 -6.56 19.79 -19.17
CA LYS A 132 -6.14 21.15 -19.51
C LYS A 132 -6.60 22.10 -18.40
N LYS A 133 -5.71 22.93 -17.86
CA LYS A 133 -6.06 24.02 -16.94
C LYS A 133 -5.93 25.36 -17.65
N GLU A 134 -7.00 26.16 -17.66
CA GLU A 134 -7.00 27.50 -18.25
C GLU A 134 -7.88 28.44 -17.43
N LYS A 135 -7.35 29.63 -17.09
CA LYS A 135 -8.04 30.65 -16.27
C LYS A 135 -8.65 30.11 -14.96
N GLY A 136 -7.95 29.18 -14.31
CA GLY A 136 -8.41 28.55 -13.07
C GLY A 136 -9.46 27.44 -13.23
N ILE A 137 -9.89 27.15 -14.46
CA ILE A 137 -10.84 26.08 -14.77
C ILE A 137 -10.07 24.85 -15.27
N GLU A 138 -10.41 23.67 -14.73
CA GLU A 138 -9.86 22.38 -15.16
C GLU A 138 -10.83 21.68 -16.12
N TYR A 139 -10.33 21.36 -17.31
CA TYR A 139 -11.06 20.68 -18.37
C TYR A 139 -10.54 19.26 -18.52
N PHE A 140 -11.47 18.33 -18.74
CA PHE A 140 -11.18 16.91 -18.96
C PHE A 140 -11.68 16.51 -20.33
N LYS A 141 -10.81 15.89 -21.13
CA LYS A 141 -11.18 15.25 -22.38
C LYS A 141 -10.96 13.76 -22.24
N TYR A 142 -12.03 12.98 -22.27
CA TYR A 142 -11.98 11.53 -22.18
C TYR A 142 -11.57 10.97 -23.54
N ASP A 143 -10.34 10.47 -23.64
CA ASP A 143 -9.71 10.15 -24.93
C ASP A 143 -9.61 8.65 -25.19
N LYS A 144 -9.74 7.82 -24.16
CA LYS A 144 -9.52 6.37 -24.26
C LYS A 144 -10.34 5.61 -23.23
N ILE A 145 -11.03 4.56 -23.68
CA ILE A 145 -11.84 3.68 -22.85
C ILE A 145 -11.35 2.25 -23.07
N LEU A 146 -11.00 1.56 -21.98
CA LEU A 146 -10.66 0.15 -22.01
C LEU A 146 -11.74 -0.65 -21.28
N MET A 147 -12.27 -1.69 -21.92
CA MET A 147 -13.04 -2.74 -21.26
C MET A 147 -12.07 -3.79 -20.74
N LEU A 148 -11.98 -3.91 -19.42
CA LEU A 148 -11.10 -4.84 -18.70
C LEU A 148 -11.92 -5.98 -18.13
N GLN A 149 -11.58 -7.23 -18.48
CA GLN A 149 -12.36 -8.39 -18.09
C GLN A 149 -11.51 -9.50 -17.46
N LYS A 150 -12.11 -10.21 -16.51
CA LYS A 150 -11.51 -11.31 -15.75
C LYS A 150 -10.25 -10.86 -15.00
N PHE A 151 -10.43 -10.14 -13.89
CA PHE A 151 -9.34 -9.83 -12.97
C PHE A 151 -8.62 -11.10 -12.52
N SER A 152 -7.28 -11.08 -12.56
CA SER A 152 -6.44 -12.24 -12.35
C SER A 152 -5.59 -12.08 -11.10
N ILE A 153 -5.75 -13.01 -10.15
CA ILE A 153 -4.95 -13.01 -8.91
C ILE A 153 -3.47 -13.27 -9.20
N ASP A 154 -3.17 -14.16 -10.15
CA ASP A 154 -1.79 -14.47 -10.52
C ASP A 154 -1.10 -13.22 -11.08
N LYS A 155 -1.77 -12.50 -11.98
CA LYS A 155 -1.26 -11.21 -12.49
C LYS A 155 -1.12 -10.16 -11.40
N PHE A 156 -2.00 -10.15 -10.40
CA PHE A 156 -1.89 -9.26 -9.26
C PHE A 156 -0.68 -9.59 -8.37
N LEU A 157 -0.42 -10.88 -8.10
CA LEU A 157 0.75 -11.33 -7.35
C LEU A 157 2.05 -11.06 -8.11
N ASP A 158 2.05 -11.25 -9.44
CA ASP A 158 3.17 -10.88 -10.30
C ASP A 158 3.38 -9.36 -10.32
N ALA A 159 2.30 -8.56 -10.32
CA ALA A 159 2.40 -7.11 -10.23
C ALA A 159 2.96 -6.64 -8.88
N LEU A 160 2.72 -7.34 -7.78
CA LEU A 160 3.41 -7.08 -6.51
C LEU A 160 4.92 -7.33 -6.65
N ASN A 161 5.32 -8.50 -7.18
CA ASN A 161 6.74 -8.84 -7.42
C ASN A 161 7.44 -7.83 -8.32
N ASN A 162 6.76 -7.41 -9.40
CA ASN A 162 7.27 -6.48 -10.40
C ASN A 162 7.21 -5.02 -9.97
N ASN A 163 6.91 -4.74 -8.69
CA ASN A 163 6.81 -3.39 -8.12
C ASN A 163 5.70 -2.53 -8.73
N ASP A 164 4.75 -3.11 -9.45
CA ASP A 164 3.61 -2.40 -10.05
C ASP A 164 2.49 -2.18 -9.04
N VAL A 165 2.24 -3.15 -8.16
CA VAL A 165 1.36 -3.02 -6.99
C VAL A 165 2.20 -2.79 -5.73
N LEU A 166 1.74 -1.90 -4.87
CA LEU A 166 2.36 -1.50 -3.61
C LEU A 166 1.36 -1.60 -2.47
N VAL A 167 1.85 -1.81 -1.26
CA VAL A 167 1.03 -1.80 -0.04
C VAL A 167 1.27 -0.49 0.70
N ASP A 168 0.22 0.30 0.86
CA ASP A 168 0.26 1.64 1.43
C ASP A 168 -0.41 1.65 2.80
N PHE A 169 0.41 1.87 3.84
CA PHE A 169 -0.07 2.10 5.19
C PHE A 169 -0.31 3.58 5.40
N ASP A 170 -1.45 3.93 5.97
CA ASP A 170 -1.90 5.31 6.11
C ASP A 170 -2.61 5.51 7.46
N ALA A 171 -1.82 5.47 8.53
CA ALA A 171 -2.30 5.62 9.89
C ALA A 171 -1.56 6.73 10.64
N ARG A 172 -2.31 7.44 11.49
CA ARG A 172 -1.82 8.41 12.47
C ARG A 172 -2.59 8.27 13.78
N THR A 173 -2.18 8.99 14.83
CA THR A 173 -2.85 8.92 16.13
C THR A 173 -4.36 9.16 16.00
N GLY A 174 -5.15 8.24 16.56
CA GLY A 174 -6.61 8.31 16.52
C GLY A 174 -7.26 8.09 15.16
N HIS A 175 -6.50 7.91 14.07
CA HIS A 175 -7.05 7.83 12.72
C HIS A 175 -6.29 6.88 11.80
N ASN A 176 -6.94 5.80 11.39
CA ASN A 176 -6.44 4.84 10.42
C ASN A 176 -7.29 4.91 9.13
N HIS A 177 -6.72 5.41 8.03
CA HIS A 177 -7.40 5.50 6.73
C HIS A 177 -7.52 4.14 6.01
N GLY A 178 -7.06 3.06 6.66
CA GLY A 178 -7.01 1.73 6.11
C GLY A 178 -5.78 1.52 5.22
N THR A 179 -5.27 0.30 5.27
CA THR A 179 -4.19 -0.21 4.44
C THR A 179 -4.72 -0.41 3.02
N LYS A 180 -3.97 0.07 2.03
CA LYS A 180 -4.40 0.12 0.63
C LYS A 180 -3.45 -0.71 -0.23
N PHE A 181 -4.00 -1.44 -1.19
CA PHE A 181 -3.22 -1.91 -2.33
C PHE A 181 -3.33 -0.86 -3.42
N ARG A 182 -2.20 -0.29 -3.82
CA ARG A 182 -2.11 0.81 -4.78
C ARG A 182 -1.29 0.41 -5.98
N LEU A 183 -1.73 0.82 -7.15
CA LEU A 183 -1.16 0.44 -8.43
C LEU A 183 -0.46 1.64 -9.07
N ARG A 184 0.69 1.40 -9.69
CA ARG A 184 1.36 2.39 -10.53
C ARG A 184 0.48 2.78 -11.72
N GLN A 185 0.66 4.01 -12.18
CA GLN A 185 -0.15 4.55 -13.27
C GLN A 185 -0.08 3.67 -14.52
N ASN A 186 -1.22 3.54 -15.21
CA ASN A 186 -1.36 2.80 -16.48
C ASN A 186 -1.08 1.29 -16.40
N LYS A 187 -0.96 0.71 -15.20
CA LYS A 187 -0.79 -0.73 -15.01
C LYS A 187 -2.11 -1.48 -14.81
N LEU A 188 -3.25 -0.79 -14.68
CA LEU A 188 -4.52 -1.46 -14.42
C LEU A 188 -4.85 -2.55 -15.46
N PRO A 189 -4.65 -2.34 -16.78
CA PRO A 189 -4.91 -3.37 -17.77
C PRO A 189 -4.07 -4.64 -17.60
N SER A 190 -2.86 -4.55 -17.01
CA SER A 190 -2.01 -5.72 -16.82
C SER A 190 -2.50 -6.66 -15.72
N LEU A 191 -3.56 -6.31 -14.98
CA LEU A 191 -4.17 -7.16 -13.96
C LEU A 191 -5.32 -8.03 -14.50
N TYR A 192 -5.63 -7.93 -15.80
CA TYR A 192 -6.79 -8.57 -16.42
C TYR A 192 -6.38 -9.57 -17.51
N GLU A 193 -7.22 -10.57 -17.76
CA GLU A 193 -7.01 -11.53 -18.84
C GLU A 193 -7.39 -10.99 -20.22
N THR A 194 -8.40 -10.11 -20.28
CA THR A 194 -8.86 -9.54 -21.54
C THR A 194 -8.95 -8.02 -21.43
N VAL A 195 -8.40 -7.34 -22.43
CA VAL A 195 -8.37 -5.88 -22.56
C VAL A 195 -8.83 -5.53 -23.96
N THR A 196 -9.94 -4.80 -24.05
CA THR A 196 -10.48 -4.30 -25.33
C THR A 196 -10.53 -2.78 -25.29
N GLU A 197 -9.92 -2.12 -26.25
CA GLU A 197 -10.08 -0.67 -26.43
C GLU A 197 -11.35 -0.40 -27.24
N LEU A 198 -12.18 0.52 -26.74
CA LEU A 198 -13.45 0.92 -27.34
C LEU A 198 -13.34 2.22 -28.13
#